data_AF-A0ABD7UBD8-F1
#
_entry.id   AF-A0ABD7UBD8-F1
#
_cell.length_a   1.000
_cell.length_b   1.000
_cell.length_c   1.000
_cell.angle_alpha   90.00
_cell.angle_beta   90.00
_cell.angle_gamma   90.00
#
_symmetry.space_group_name_H-M   'P 1'
#
loop_
_entity.id
_entity.type
_entity.pdbx_description
1 polymer ?
#
loop_
_entity_poly.entity_id
_entity_poly.type
_entity_poly.pdbx_seq_one_letter_code
_entity_poly.pdbx_strand_id
1 'polypeptide(L)'
;MNRRDALIIAHRIGGLIRKMHRENVKFCYTKQDGTVRHAVGTLTGYQHSFHRPYMPRPENTFVVYYDLEAKGWRTFHAENFLCVE
;
A
#
# COMPACT_ATOMS: atom_id res chain seq x y z
N MET A 1 -3.30 -18.10 -6.70
CA MET A 1 -3.89 -16.91 -7.34
C MET A 1 -3.93 -17.14 -8.85
N ASN A 2 -5.07 -16.93 -9.52
CA ASN A 2 -5.13 -17.05 -10.97
C ASN A 2 -4.60 -15.74 -11.64
N ARG A 3 -4.22 -15.79 -12.92
CA ARG A 3 -3.64 -14.62 -13.63
C ARG A 3 -4.57 -13.40 -13.71
N ARG A 4 -5.90 -13.60 -13.74
CA ARG A 4 -6.90 -12.52 -13.76
C ARG A 4 -6.96 -11.82 -12.40
N ASP A 5 -6.95 -12.58 -11.32
CA ASP A 5 -6.98 -12.03 -9.95
C ASP A 5 -5.75 -11.15 -9.70
N ALA A 6 -4.57 -11.61 -10.11
CA ALA A 6 -3.33 -10.85 -9.99
C ALA A 6 -3.38 -9.50 -10.72
N LEU A 7 -3.97 -9.46 -11.93
CA LEU A 7 -4.11 -8.23 -12.70
C LEU A 7 -5.07 -7.24 -12.03
N ILE A 8 -6.19 -7.74 -11.47
CA ILE A 8 -7.15 -6.93 -10.73
C ILE A 8 -6.49 -6.33 -9.49
N ILE A 9 -5.77 -7.13 -8.71
CA ILE A 9 -5.06 -6.66 -7.51
C ILE A 9 -4.01 -5.61 -7.89
N ALA A 10 -3.18 -5.86 -8.92
CA ALA A 10 -2.19 -4.91 -9.39
C ALA A 10 -2.80 -3.57 -9.82
N HIS A 11 -3.93 -3.59 -10.51
CA HIS A 11 -4.66 -2.38 -10.91
C HIS A 11 -5.12 -1.58 -9.68
N ARG A 12 -5.70 -2.28 -8.69
CA ARG A 12 -6.21 -1.66 -7.45
C ARG A 12 -5.09 -1.07 -6.60
N ILE A 13 -3.97 -1.80 -6.46
CA ILE A 13 -2.75 -1.32 -5.79
C ILE A 13 -2.18 -0.09 -6.50
N GLY A 14 -2.11 -0.10 -7.83
CA GLY A 14 -1.68 1.07 -8.59
C GLY A 14 -2.57 2.30 -8.34
N GLY A 15 -3.88 2.09 -8.19
CA GLY A 15 -4.83 3.12 -7.78
C GLY A 15 -4.53 3.67 -6.38
N LEU A 16 -4.35 2.79 -5.39
CA LEU A 16 -3.99 3.18 -4.02
C LEU A 16 -2.69 4.00 -3.98
N ILE A 17 -1.63 3.52 -4.62
CA ILE A 17 -0.31 4.18 -4.63
C ILE A 17 -0.41 5.59 -5.23
N ARG A 18 -1.13 5.75 -6.36
CA ARG A 18 -1.35 7.06 -6.97
C ARG A 18 -2.07 8.03 -6.04
N LYS A 19 -3.05 7.56 -5.26
CA LYS A 19 -3.74 8.38 -4.25
C LYS A 19 -2.81 8.73 -3.09
N MET A 20 -2.09 7.75 -2.51
CA MET A 20 -1.18 7.99 -1.38
C MET A 20 -0.06 8.98 -1.68
N HIS A 21 0.33 9.14 -2.95
CA HIS A 21 1.27 10.18 -3.37
C HIS A 21 0.73 11.61 -3.28
N ARG A 22 -0.60 11.77 -3.24
CA ARG A 22 -1.29 13.07 -3.28
C ARG A 22 -1.96 13.42 -1.96
N GLU A 23 -2.44 12.41 -1.25
CA GLU A 23 -3.27 12.58 -0.05
C GLU A 23 -3.07 11.46 0.97
N ASN A 24 -3.70 11.63 2.14
CA ASN A 24 -3.83 10.58 3.12
C ASN A 24 -5.01 9.70 2.73
N VAL A 25 -4.78 8.40 2.57
CA VAL A 25 -5.79 7.47 2.07
C VAL A 25 -6.15 6.50 3.17
N LYS A 26 -7.46 6.30 3.38
CA LYS A 26 -7.96 5.23 4.23
C LYS A 26 -8.11 3.95 3.41
N PHE A 27 -7.57 2.84 3.90
CA PHE A 27 -7.61 1.56 3.20
C PHE A 27 -7.49 0.41 4.19
N CYS A 28 -7.78 -0.80 3.72
CA CYS A 28 -7.63 -1.99 4.55
C CYS A 28 -6.95 -3.15 3.82
N TYR A 29 -6.29 -3.99 4.62
CA TYR A 29 -5.57 -5.18 4.18
C TYR A 29 -5.58 -6.25 5.26
N THR A 30 -5.44 -7.52 4.86
CA THR A 30 -5.33 -8.64 5.81
C THR A 30 -3.90 -8.74 6.34
N LYS A 31 -3.73 -8.78 7.67
CA LYS A 31 -2.44 -9.04 8.31
C LYS A 31 -2.07 -10.52 8.20
N GLN A 32 -0.83 -10.85 8.56
CA GLN A 32 -0.36 -12.24 8.59
C GLN A 32 -1.13 -13.12 9.60
N ASP A 33 -1.64 -12.54 10.69
CA ASP A 33 -2.46 -13.23 11.68
C ASP A 33 -3.92 -13.44 11.24
N GLY A 34 -4.28 -13.03 10.02
CA GLY A 34 -5.64 -13.13 9.48
C GLY A 34 -6.57 -11.98 9.89
N THR A 35 -6.16 -11.08 10.79
CA THR A 35 -6.97 -9.91 11.16
C THR A 35 -6.92 -8.83 10.09
N VAL A 36 -7.98 -8.04 9.96
CA VAL A 36 -8.02 -6.90 9.03
C VAL A 36 -7.39 -5.67 9.71
N ARG A 37 -6.42 -5.05 9.06
CA ARG A 37 -5.92 -3.72 9.42
C ARG A 37 -6.68 -2.69 8.59
N HIS A 38 -7.35 -1.78 9.27
CA HIS A 38 -7.77 -0.49 8.71
C HIS A 38 -6.65 0.50 9.00
N ALA A 39 -6.14 1.18 7.98
CA ALA A 39 -5.04 2.12 8.09
C ALA A 39 -5.39 3.42 7.36
N VAL A 40 -4.85 4.52 7.89
CA VAL A 40 -4.71 5.77 7.13
C VAL A 40 -3.24 5.91 6.77
N GLY A 41 -2.94 5.92 5.47
CA GLY A 41 -1.56 5.90 4.98
C GLY A 41 -1.28 6.90 3.88
N THR A 42 -0.01 7.27 3.77
CA THR A 42 0.49 8.20 2.74
C THR A 42 1.89 7.82 2.27
N LEU A 43 2.27 8.28 1.08
CA LEU A 43 3.64 8.23 0.56
C LEU A 43 4.34 9.59 0.63
N THR A 44 3.66 10.62 1.14
CA THR A 44 4.26 11.92 1.43
C THR A 44 5.47 11.76 2.34
N GLY A 45 6.59 12.39 1.98
CA GLY A 45 7.84 12.28 2.74
C GLY A 45 8.66 11.01 2.48
N TYR A 46 8.23 10.10 1.59
CA TYR A 46 8.99 8.89 1.26
C TYR A 46 10.38 9.25 0.71
N GLN A 47 10.45 10.14 -0.29
CA GLN A 47 11.72 10.51 -0.90
C GLN A 47 12.66 11.20 0.09
N HIS A 48 12.12 11.99 1.01
CA HIS A 48 12.92 12.58 2.08
C HIS A 48 13.47 11.51 3.04
N SER A 49 12.66 10.52 3.41
CA SER A 49 13.05 9.47 4.36
C SER A 49 14.03 8.45 3.78
N PHE A 50 13.90 8.13 2.48
CA PHE A 50 14.63 7.05 1.82
C PHE A 50 15.58 7.52 0.72
N HIS A 51 15.74 8.84 0.53
CA HIS A 51 16.63 9.47 -0.44
C HIS A 51 16.41 9.02 -1.90
N ARG A 52 15.20 8.55 -2.24
CA ARG A 52 14.83 8.09 -3.58
C ARG A 52 13.31 8.18 -3.81
N PRO A 53 12.84 8.40 -5.04
CA PRO A 53 11.41 8.39 -5.33
C PRO A 53 10.83 6.98 -5.11
N TYR A 54 9.58 6.93 -4.64
CA TYR A 54 8.85 5.67 -4.60
C TYR A 54 8.44 5.28 -6.03
N MET A 55 8.91 4.12 -6.50
CA MET A 55 8.55 3.59 -7.80
C MET A 55 7.94 2.19 -7.63
N PRO A 56 6.62 2.02 -7.85
CA PRO A 56 6.01 0.69 -7.85
C PRO A 56 6.60 -0.13 -9.00
N ARG A 57 7.17 -1.28 -8.65
CA ARG A 57 7.65 -2.26 -9.63
C ARG A 57 6.74 -3.47 -9.64
N PRO A 58 6.51 -4.12 -10.79
CA PRO A 58 5.75 -5.36 -10.85
C PRO A 58 6.30 -6.46 -9.94
N GLU A 59 7.62 -6.48 -9.72
CA GLU A 59 8.29 -7.44 -8.84
C GLU A 59 8.14 -7.11 -7.35
N ASN A 60 7.71 -5.90 -6.99
CA ASN A 60 7.52 -5.52 -5.59
C ASN A 60 6.24 -6.14 -5.06
N THR A 61 6.40 -7.21 -4.28
CA THR A 61 5.31 -7.88 -3.58
C THR A 61 4.78 -7.09 -2.37
N PHE A 62 5.51 -6.06 -1.93
CA PHE A 62 5.13 -5.22 -0.79
C PHE A 62 4.82 -3.79 -1.21
N VAL A 63 3.79 -3.22 -0.56
CA VAL A 63 3.44 -1.81 -0.67
C VAL A 63 3.90 -1.09 0.59
N VAL A 64 4.68 -0.03 0.41
CA VAL A 64 5.14 0.82 1.52
C VAL A 64 4.15 1.97 1.74
N TYR A 65 3.96 2.37 2.98
CA TYR A 65 3.20 3.57 3.35
C TYR A 65 3.67 4.10 4.71
N TYR A 66 3.52 5.40 4.95
CA TYR A 66 3.61 5.97 6.29
C TYR A 66 2.25 5.85 6.96
N ASP A 67 2.18 5.11 8.05
CA ASP A 67 0.98 4.92 8.85
C ASP A 67 0.80 6.13 9.78
N LEU A 68 -0.27 6.89 9.59
CA LEU A 68 -0.52 8.11 10.39
C LEU A 68 -0.89 7.79 11.85
N GLU A 69 -1.53 6.64 12.11
CA GLU A 69 -1.91 6.23 13.45
C GLU A 69 -0.70 5.69 14.22
N ALA A 70 0.08 4.83 13.57
CA ALA A 70 1.27 4.24 14.16
C ALA A 70 2.51 5.14 14.09
N LYS A 71 2.41 6.29 13.41
CA LYS A 71 3.48 7.28 13.22
C LYS A 71 4.79 6.69 12.69
N GLY A 72 4.70 5.83 11.68
CA GLY A 72 5.87 5.13 11.16
C GLY A 72 5.66 4.51 9.78
N TRP A 73 6.78 4.33 9.07
CA TRP A 73 6.80 3.60 7.81
C TRP A 73 6.50 2.12 8.03
N ARG A 74 5.56 1.58 7.25
CA ARG A 74 5.11 0.19 7.31
C ARG A 74 5.00 -0.39 5.89
N THR A 75 4.87 -1.71 5.84
CA THR A 75 4.60 -2.44 4.60
C THR A 75 3.46 -3.43 4.79
N PHE A 76 2.78 -3.75 3.69
CA PHE A 76 1.88 -4.89 3.61
C PHE A 76 2.07 -5.62 2.27
N HIS A 77 1.73 -6.90 2.22
CA HIS A 77 1.81 -7.69 0.99
C HIS A 77 0.70 -7.27 0.03
N ALA A 78 1.02 -7.00 -1.24
CA ALA A 78 0.07 -6.50 -2.23
C ALA A 78 -1.14 -7.43 -2.42
N GLU A 79 -0.93 -8.74 -2.30
CA GLU A 79 -2.01 -9.76 -2.38
C GLU A 79 -2.99 -9.68 -1.21
N ASN A 80 -2.59 -9.10 -0.08
CA ASN A 80 -3.45 -8.95 1.10
C ASN A 80 -4.34 -7.70 1.01
N PHE A 81 -4.25 -6.93 -0.08
CA PHE A 81 -5.03 -5.71 -0.26
C PHE A 81 -6.52 -6.00 -0.41
N LEU A 82 -7.35 -5.35 0.41
CA LEU A 82 -8.79 -5.56 0.40
C LEU A 82 -9.52 -4.46 -0.37
N CYS A 83 -9.40 -3.19 0.05
CA CYS A 83 -9.98 -2.03 -0.66
C CYS A 83 -9.43 -0.69 -0.14
N VAL A 84 -9.71 0.37 -0.90
CA VAL A 84 -9.69 1.76 -0.43
C VAL A 84 -11.08 2.08 0.15
N GLU A 85 -11.12 2.82 1.26
CA GLU A 85 -12.36 3.27 1.92
C GLU A 85 -12.77 4.67 1.50
#